data_AF-A0A059A5K4-F1
#
_entry.id   AF-A0A059A5K4-F1
#
_cell.length_a   1.000
_cell.length_b   1.000
_cell.length_c   1.000
_cell.angle_alpha   90.00
_cell.angle_beta   90.00
_cell.angle_gamma   90.00
#
_symmetry.space_group_name_H-M   'P 1'
#
loop_
_entity.id
_entity.type
_entity.pdbx_description
1 polymer ?
#
loop_
_entity_poly.entity_id
_entity_poly.type
_entity_poly.pdbx_seq_one_letter_code
_entity_poly.pdbx_strand_id
1 'polypeptide(L)'
;MAKVLQTLKRYFKKPWDLTGPCASPEYKLSIPRATEYRVPSPATFPIKACVPTSDPETVYDIKYFVRDQRRNRPPVRKTVLRKPDMVKMMKERTGFSPEEFPPVYLTAKVEEDMDTIGGGYQK
;
A
#
# COMPACT_ATOMS: atom_id res chain seq x y z
N MET A 1 8.55 56.04 22.67
CA MET A 1 7.95 55.77 21.33
C MET A 1 8.32 54.41 20.74
N ALA A 2 9.57 53.95 20.80
CA ALA A 2 9.99 52.69 20.15
C ALA A 2 9.23 51.41 20.59
N LYS A 3 8.89 51.25 21.88
CA LYS A 3 8.17 50.06 22.40
C LYS A 3 6.71 49.94 21.92
N VAL A 4 6.04 51.05 21.60
CA VAL A 4 4.64 51.06 21.11
C VAL A 4 4.58 50.66 19.63
N LEU A 5 5.54 51.11 18.82
CA LEU A 5 5.69 50.68 17.43
C LEU A 5 6.01 49.18 17.31
N GLN A 6 6.77 48.63 18.27
CA GLN A 6 7.12 47.20 18.29
C GLN A 6 5.93 46.29 18.64
N THR A 7 4.96 46.80 19.42
CA THR A 7 3.73 46.07 19.78
C THR A 7 2.68 46.14 18.67
N LEU A 8 2.57 47.27 17.96
CA LEU A 8 1.69 47.41 16.78
C LEU A 8 2.08 46.51 15.60
N LYS A 9 3.38 46.27 15.39
CA LYS A 9 3.88 45.35 14.34
C LYS A 9 3.39 43.91 14.49
N ARG A 10 2.91 43.49 15.66
CA ARG A 10 2.36 42.14 15.90
C ARG A 10 0.98 41.93 15.28
N TYR A 11 0.25 43.01 14.99
CA TYR A 11 -1.08 42.93 14.36
C TYR A 11 -1.02 42.89 12.82
N PHE A 12 0.15 43.17 12.23
CA PHE A 12 0.37 43.02 10.80
C PHE A 12 0.82 41.58 10.50
N LYS A 13 -0.09 40.80 9.91
CA LYS A 13 0.24 39.49 9.36
C LYS A 13 1.21 39.65 8.20
N LYS A 14 2.03 38.62 7.93
CA LYS A 14 2.82 38.61 6.71
C LYS A 14 1.86 38.58 5.52
N PRO A 15 2.16 39.24 4.40
CA PRO A 15 1.22 39.35 3.27
C PRO A 15 0.73 37.99 2.74
N TRP A 16 1.54 36.95 2.83
CA TRP A 16 1.24 35.59 2.39
C TRP A 16 0.52 34.72 3.43
N ASP A 17 0.26 35.23 4.65
CA ASP A 17 -0.51 34.55 5.70
C ASP A 17 -2.02 34.92 5.64
N LEU A 18 -2.45 35.62 4.59
CA LEU A 18 -3.83 36.08 4.42
C LEU A 18 -4.69 35.08 3.64
N THR A 19 -4.17 34.51 2.55
CA THR A 19 -4.89 33.55 1.70
C THR A 19 -3.92 32.52 1.10
N GLY A 20 -4.46 31.38 0.68
CA GLY A 20 -3.69 30.29 0.06
C GLY A 20 -3.16 29.27 1.07
N PRO A 21 -2.29 28.34 0.62
CA PRO A 21 -1.83 27.22 1.44
C PRO A 21 -1.18 27.65 2.76
N CYS A 22 -0.37 28.71 2.75
CA CYS A 22 0.33 29.22 3.93
C CYS A 22 -0.60 29.79 5.02
N ALA A 23 -1.86 30.06 4.69
CA ALA A 23 -2.88 30.54 5.63
C ALA A 23 -3.72 29.39 6.23
N SER A 24 -3.56 28.15 5.75
CA SER A 24 -4.29 26.98 6.27
C SER A 24 -3.71 26.54 7.62
N PRO A 25 -4.54 26.18 8.63
CA PRO A 25 -4.06 25.64 9.90
C PRO A 25 -3.30 24.31 9.76
N GLU A 26 -3.52 23.59 8.66
CA GLU A 26 -2.88 22.30 8.36
C GLU A 26 -1.51 22.45 7.68
N TYR A 27 -1.16 23.67 7.25
CA TYR A 27 0.09 23.94 6.57
C TYR A 27 1.29 23.81 7.50
N LYS A 28 2.23 22.94 7.12
CA LYS A 28 3.50 22.73 7.83
C LYS A 28 4.68 23.08 6.92
N LEU A 29 5.65 23.80 7.46
CA LEU A 29 6.89 24.11 6.75
C LEU A 29 7.69 22.83 6.47
N SER A 30 8.28 22.76 5.28
CA SER A 30 9.04 21.59 4.80
C SER A 30 10.43 21.45 5.41
N ILE A 31 10.89 22.43 6.19
CA ILE A 31 12.24 22.46 6.75
C ILE A 31 12.18 21.94 8.19
N PRO A 32 12.46 20.64 8.43
CA PRO A 32 12.55 20.11 9.78
C PRO A 32 13.77 20.70 10.49
N ARG A 33 13.69 20.79 11.82
CA ARG A 33 14.87 21.14 12.62
C ARG A 33 15.86 19.97 12.64
N ALA A 34 17.15 20.29 12.66
CA ALA A 34 18.20 19.28 12.81
C ALA A 34 18.09 18.46 14.11
N THR A 35 17.42 19.01 15.13
CA THR A 35 17.15 18.32 16.40
C THR A 35 15.97 17.35 16.33
N GLU A 36 15.09 17.49 15.34
CA GLU A 36 13.84 16.73 15.23
C GLU A 36 13.93 15.60 14.20
N TYR A 37 14.74 15.77 13.16
CA TYR A 37 14.88 14.79 12.09
C TYR A 37 16.19 14.03 12.20
N ARG A 38 16.13 12.69 12.12
CA ARG A 38 17.30 11.79 12.08
C ARG A 38 18.18 11.85 13.33
N VAL A 39 17.55 12.07 14.49
CA VAL A 39 18.18 11.94 15.80
C VAL A 39 17.59 10.70 16.48
N PRO A 40 18.40 9.66 16.79
CA PRO A 40 19.85 9.55 16.65
C PRO A 40 20.33 9.22 15.22
N SER A 41 21.64 9.38 14.97
CA SER A 41 22.26 9.02 13.68
C SER A 41 21.98 7.54 13.33
N PRO A 42 21.73 7.19 12.05
CA PRO A 42 21.41 5.80 11.67
C PRO A 42 22.46 4.77 12.06
N ALA A 43 23.74 5.17 12.13
CA ALA A 43 24.83 4.28 12.54
C ALA A 43 24.95 4.11 14.07
N THR A 44 24.30 4.98 14.85
CA THR A 44 24.42 5.04 16.31
C THR A 44 23.03 4.99 16.94
N PHE A 45 22.25 3.99 16.55
CA PHE A 45 20.93 3.78 17.12
C PHE A 45 21.05 3.08 18.49
N PRO A 46 20.32 3.53 19.53
CA PRO A 46 20.48 3.02 20.90
C PRO A 46 19.96 1.60 21.09
N ILE A 47 19.16 1.10 20.13
CA ILE A 47 18.55 -0.23 20.18
C ILE A 47 19.37 -1.19 19.32
N LYS A 48 19.75 -2.33 19.89
CA LYS A 48 20.30 -3.45 19.14
C LYS A 48 19.16 -4.16 18.40
N ALA A 49 19.04 -3.94 17.10
CA ALA A 49 18.06 -4.64 16.28
C ALA A 49 18.43 -6.13 16.14
N CYS A 50 17.51 -7.02 16.51
CA CYS A 50 17.59 -8.46 16.25
C CYS A 50 16.53 -8.82 15.20
N VAL A 51 16.94 -8.85 13.93
CA VAL A 51 16.04 -9.16 12.81
C VAL A 51 15.84 -10.68 12.75
N PRO A 52 14.61 -11.19 12.88
CA PRO A 52 14.35 -12.61 12.78
C PRO A 52 14.59 -13.12 11.36
N THR A 53 15.26 -14.26 11.22
CA THR A 53 15.61 -14.87 9.93
C THR A 53 14.75 -16.08 9.58
N SER A 54 14.11 -16.71 10.57
CA SER A 54 13.34 -17.94 10.42
C SER A 54 12.25 -18.01 11.48
N ASP A 55 11.14 -18.68 11.15
CA ASP A 55 10.05 -18.90 12.10
C ASP A 55 10.47 -19.91 13.16
N PRO A 56 10.05 -19.76 14.44
CA PRO A 56 10.47 -20.64 15.54
C PRO A 56 10.25 -22.13 15.28
N GLU A 57 9.18 -22.47 14.57
CA GLU A 57 8.82 -23.84 14.21
C GLU A 57 9.87 -24.52 13.32
N THR A 58 10.58 -23.74 12.50
CA THR A 58 11.56 -24.22 11.51
C THR A 58 13.00 -24.18 12.00
N VAL A 59 13.24 -23.63 13.19
CA VAL A 59 14.60 -23.53 13.78
C VAL A 59 15.10 -24.91 14.20
N TYR A 60 14.24 -25.70 14.84
CA TYR A 60 14.60 -27.03 15.33
C TYR A 60 14.09 -28.16 14.43
N ASP A 61 12.90 -28.02 13.82
CA ASP A 61 12.44 -28.96 12.78
C ASP A 61 12.89 -28.49 11.40
N ILE A 62 14.10 -28.90 11.02
CA ILE A 62 14.76 -28.44 9.79
C ILE A 62 14.44 -29.27 8.54
N LYS A 63 13.38 -30.10 8.56
CA LYS A 63 13.00 -30.96 7.42
C LYS A 63 12.70 -30.13 6.18
N TYR A 64 13.67 -30.08 5.26
CA TYR A 64 13.57 -29.22 4.09
C TYR A 64 12.54 -29.69 3.05
N PHE A 65 12.37 -31.01 2.85
CA PHE A 65 11.47 -31.53 1.80
C PHE A 65 10.00 -31.17 2.01
N VAL A 66 9.56 -30.98 3.26
CA VAL A 66 8.20 -30.50 3.60
C VAL A 66 8.04 -29.02 3.24
N ARG A 67 9.11 -28.24 3.42
CA ARG A 67 9.15 -26.78 3.20
C ARG A 67 9.47 -26.39 1.75
N ASP A 68 10.00 -27.30 0.94
CA ASP A 68 10.44 -27.03 -0.43
C ASP A 68 9.26 -26.78 -1.39
N GLN A 69 8.73 -25.57 -1.38
CA GLN A 69 7.67 -25.13 -2.29
C GLN A 69 8.11 -25.07 -3.76
N ARG A 70 9.42 -24.99 -4.02
CA ARG A 70 9.93 -24.89 -5.40
C ARG A 70 9.77 -26.20 -6.15
N ARG A 71 10.03 -27.33 -5.48
CA ARG A 71 9.95 -28.67 -6.07
C ARG A 71 8.63 -29.38 -5.77
N ASN A 72 7.94 -29.01 -4.69
CA ASN A 72 6.62 -29.54 -4.34
C ASN A 72 5.52 -28.96 -5.22
N ARG A 73 5.65 -29.15 -6.54
CA ARG A 73 4.66 -28.77 -7.54
C ARG A 73 4.14 -30.01 -8.26
N PRO A 74 2.86 -30.05 -8.62
CA PRO A 74 2.35 -31.16 -9.42
C PRO A 74 3.14 -31.25 -10.75
N PRO A 75 3.43 -32.46 -11.23
CA PRO A 75 4.12 -32.63 -12.50
C PRO A 75 3.24 -32.14 -13.66
N VAL A 76 3.88 -31.67 -14.74
CA VAL A 76 3.17 -31.21 -15.94
C VAL A 76 2.49 -32.41 -16.61
N ARG A 77 1.15 -32.39 -16.66
CA ARG A 77 0.34 -33.42 -17.35
C ARG A 77 0.09 -32.96 -18.77
N LYS A 78 0.56 -33.72 -19.76
CA LYS A 78 0.33 -33.45 -21.20
C LYS A 78 -0.59 -34.52 -21.77
N THR A 79 -1.72 -34.11 -22.33
CA THR A 79 -2.68 -34.98 -23.01
C THR A 79 -2.87 -34.51 -24.44
N VAL A 80 -2.81 -35.44 -25.40
CA VAL A 80 -3.04 -35.13 -26.82
C VAL A 80 -4.53 -35.29 -27.12
N LEU A 81 -5.19 -34.20 -27.55
CA LEU A 81 -6.57 -34.23 -28.01
C LEU A 81 -6.61 -34.40 -29.52
N ARG A 82 -7.36 -35.39 -30.02
CA ARG A 82 -7.59 -35.59 -31.45
C ARG A 82 -8.99 -35.12 -31.83
N LYS A 83 -9.24 -35.02 -33.13
CA LYS A 83 -10.57 -34.70 -33.69
C LYS A 83 -11.75 -35.48 -33.05
N PRO A 84 -11.69 -36.82 -32.85
CA PRO A 84 -12.81 -37.54 -32.23
C PRO A 84 -13.10 -37.06 -30.80
N ASP A 85 -12.08 -36.74 -30.01
CA ASP A 85 -12.24 -36.27 -28.63
C ASP A 85 -12.93 -34.90 -28.60
N MET A 86 -12.52 -34.01 -29.52
CA MET A 86 -13.13 -32.69 -29.66
C MET A 86 -14.59 -32.74 -30.10
N VAL A 87 -14.91 -33.60 -31.08
CA VAL A 87 -16.30 -33.79 -31.55
C VAL A 87 -17.17 -34.36 -30.44
N LYS A 88 -16.63 -35.26 -29.61
CA LYS A 88 -17.33 -35.78 -28.43
C LYS A 88 -17.60 -34.68 -27.41
N MET A 89 -16.61 -33.88 -27.02
CA MET A 89 -16.78 -32.75 -26.08
C MET A 89 -17.79 -31.73 -26.59
N MET A 90 -17.79 -31.44 -27.89
CA MET A 90 -18.75 -30.52 -28.50
C MET A 90 -20.18 -31.07 -28.48
N LYS A 91 -20.36 -32.38 -28.66
CA LYS A 91 -21.68 -33.04 -28.56
C LYS A 91 -22.18 -33.13 -27.13
N GLU A 92 -21.28 -33.34 -26.17
CA GLU A 92 -21.59 -33.37 -24.74
C GLU A 92 -22.03 -31.99 -24.22
N ARG A 93 -21.50 -30.91 -24.82
CA ARG A 93 -21.90 -29.53 -24.49
C ARG A 93 -23.16 -29.13 -25.27
N THR A 94 -24.33 -29.34 -24.67
CA THR A 94 -25.64 -29.09 -25.29
C THR A 94 -26.10 -27.63 -25.29
N GLY A 95 -25.47 -26.76 -24.49
CA GLY A 95 -25.79 -25.34 -24.39
C GLY A 95 -24.81 -24.59 -23.49
N PHE A 96 -25.04 -23.29 -23.32
CA PHE A 96 -24.29 -22.43 -22.41
C PHE A 96 -25.25 -21.80 -21.42
N SER A 97 -25.10 -22.10 -20.13
CA SER A 97 -25.78 -21.35 -19.08
C SER A 97 -25.09 -19.98 -18.86
N PRO A 98 -25.80 -18.96 -18.34
CA PRO A 98 -25.19 -17.67 -18.03
C PRO A 98 -23.98 -17.73 -17.09
N GLU A 99 -23.90 -18.74 -16.22
CA GLU A 99 -22.82 -18.93 -15.24
C GLU A 99 -21.52 -19.47 -15.84
N GLU A 100 -21.59 -20.09 -17.02
CA GLU A 100 -20.41 -20.63 -17.72
C GLU A 100 -19.59 -19.54 -18.44
N PHE A 101 -20.14 -18.34 -18.58
CA PHE A 101 -19.40 -17.22 -19.15
C PHE A 101 -18.41 -16.67 -18.13
N PRO A 102 -17.20 -16.29 -18.56
CA PRO A 102 -16.23 -15.70 -17.64
C PRO A 102 -16.82 -14.42 -17.02
N PRO A 103 -16.68 -14.25 -15.70
CA PRO A 103 -17.21 -13.07 -15.03
C PRO A 103 -16.55 -11.81 -15.56
N VAL A 104 -17.35 -10.77 -15.78
CA VAL A 104 -16.84 -9.47 -16.21
C VAL A 104 -16.28 -8.74 -14.98
N TYR A 105 -15.06 -8.21 -15.10
CA TYR A 105 -14.52 -7.28 -14.12
C TYR A 105 -15.16 -5.90 -14.30
N LEU A 106 -16.29 -5.69 -13.61
CA LEU A 106 -17.01 -4.41 -13.63
C LEU A 106 -16.40 -3.46 -12.61
N THR A 107 -15.89 -2.32 -13.08
CA THR A 107 -15.51 -1.21 -12.19
C THR A 107 -16.72 -0.32 -11.93
N ALA A 108 -16.90 0.09 -10.68
CA ALA A 108 -17.94 1.06 -10.34
C ALA A 108 -17.57 2.44 -10.91
N LYS A 109 -18.59 3.21 -11.33
CA LYS A 109 -18.42 4.66 -11.49
C LYS A 109 -18.40 5.25 -10.09
N VAL A 110 -17.25 5.78 -9.69
CA VAL A 110 -17.05 6.43 -8.40
C VAL A 110 -16.95 7.93 -8.63
N GLU A 111 -17.70 8.70 -7.86
CA GLU A 111 -17.47 10.14 -7.71
C GLU A 111 -16.55 10.31 -6.51
N GLU A 112 -15.33 10.77 -6.78
CA GLU A 112 -14.33 11.00 -5.75
C GLU A 112 -14.58 12.36 -5.08
N ASP A 113 -14.48 12.39 -3.76
CA ASP A 113 -14.57 13.60 -2.96
C ASP A 113 -13.34 13.69 -2.04
N MET A 114 -12.85 14.90 -1.84
CA MET A 114 -11.50 15.18 -1.34
C MET A 114 -11.26 14.66 0.07
N ASP A 115 -12.20 14.93 0.99
CA ASP A 115 -11.99 14.72 2.43
C ASP A 115 -13.01 13.76 3.06
N THR A 116 -13.76 13.02 2.26
CA THR A 116 -14.85 12.15 2.77
C THR A 116 -14.34 10.91 3.51
N ILE A 117 -13.18 10.39 3.11
CA ILE A 117 -12.56 9.22 3.74
C ILE A 117 -11.74 9.70 4.94
N GLY A 118 -12.22 9.39 6.15
CA GLY A 118 -11.51 9.74 7.39
C GLY A 118 -11.42 11.24 7.67
N GLY A 119 -12.19 12.08 6.98
CA GLY A 119 -12.08 13.55 7.09
C GLY A 119 -10.82 14.11 6.42
N GLY A 120 -10.30 13.44 5.39
CA GLY A 120 -9.05 13.79 4.70
C GLY A 120 -7.78 13.25 5.37
N TYR A 121 -7.90 12.59 6.52
CA TYR A 121 -6.78 12.05 7.29
C TYR A 121 -6.94 10.55 7.57
N GLN A 122 -6.06 9.74 6.99
CA GLN A 122 -6.00 8.30 7.26
C GLN A 122 -5.09 8.02 8.46
N LYS A 123 -5.62 7.27 9.45
CA LYS A 123 -4.84 6.74 10.58
C LYS A 123 -3.99 5.54 10.17
#